data_AF-A0A328N2Y3-F1
#
_entry.id   AF-A0A328N2Y3-F1
#
_cell.length_a   1.000
_cell.length_b   1.000
_cell.length_c   1.000
_cell.angle_alpha   90.00
_cell.angle_beta   90.00
_cell.angle_gamma   90.00
#
_symmetry.space_group_name_H-M   'P 1'
#
loop_
_entity.id
_entity.type
_entity.pdbx_description
1 polymer ?
#
loop_
_entity_poly.entity_id
_entity_poly.type
_entity_poly.pdbx_seq_one_letter_code
_entity_poly.pdbx_strand_id
1 'polypeptide(L)'
;MRWLRRLLGGRKVQLDPGRQQALLHDVQSRYGPHARIRFNEQVDALTGSLDSDDGLVVATRIVSQVADEAHVDLQAQAQEIHRRTGRRLLVHRRNYRPLWKEAGPALRWPLFALPCGFHPYAQVAAAVTVVGTRAPRLDRVTDPNPLVTRVFEVLDLTTSGWEYGRVRVDTDAATLADRLIVSAGQVLAAMDDPPRLPPAVRELMRRNNTVAVHDPSSPRAVGGINLGARMREEFLV
;
A
#
# COMPACT_ATOMS: atom_id res chain seq x y z
N MET A 1 -3.10 19.60 26.64
CA MET A 1 -2.80 18.81 27.87
C MET A 1 -2.94 17.28 27.71
N ARG A 2 -2.91 16.70 26.49
CA ARG A 2 -2.92 15.22 26.28
C ARG A 2 -1.52 14.60 26.15
N TRP A 3 -0.54 15.35 25.66
CA TRP A 3 0.87 14.94 25.51
C TRP A 3 1.52 14.51 26.85
N LEU A 4 1.29 15.26 27.93
CA LEU A 4 1.83 14.92 29.27
C LEU A 4 1.19 13.66 29.89
N ARG A 5 -0.06 13.32 29.56
CA ARG A 5 -0.67 12.04 29.96
C ARG A 5 -0.13 10.85 29.18
N ARG A 6 0.31 11.03 27.91
CA ARG A 6 0.98 9.96 27.13
C ARG A 6 2.40 9.66 27.67
N LEU A 7 3.13 10.69 28.11
CA LEU A 7 4.47 10.54 28.72
C LEU A 7 4.48 9.85 30.09
N LEU A 8 3.42 10.00 30.88
CA LEU A 8 3.36 9.50 32.27
C LEU A 8 2.41 8.31 32.49
N GLY A 9 1.60 7.92 31.50
CA GLY A 9 0.54 6.91 31.72
C GLY A 9 0.22 5.97 30.54
N GLY A 10 0.97 6.03 29.43
CA GLY A 10 0.84 5.04 28.37
C GLY A 10 1.44 3.71 28.82
N ARG A 11 0.60 2.76 29.26
CA ARG A 11 1.01 1.37 29.51
C ARG A 11 1.75 0.88 28.25
N LYS A 12 3.09 0.78 28.30
CA LYS A 12 3.91 0.30 27.18
C LYS A 12 3.33 -1.05 26.75
N VAL A 13 2.96 -1.14 25.48
CA VAL A 13 2.50 -2.40 24.91
C VAL A 13 3.66 -3.38 24.99
N GLN A 14 3.40 -4.57 25.52
CA GLN A 14 4.40 -5.63 25.55
C GLN A 14 4.49 -6.23 24.15
N LEU A 15 5.54 -5.85 23.43
CA LEU A 15 5.85 -6.33 22.10
C LEU A 15 6.82 -7.51 22.21
N ASP A 16 6.54 -8.58 21.48
CA ASP A 16 7.35 -9.80 21.46
C ASP A 16 7.99 -9.98 20.06
N PRO A 17 9.31 -9.70 19.91
CA PRO A 17 10.01 -9.87 18.65
C PRO A 17 9.96 -11.30 18.10
N GLY A 18 9.93 -12.32 18.98
CA GLY A 18 9.84 -13.72 18.58
C GLY A 18 8.48 -14.03 17.97
N ARG A 19 7.41 -13.53 18.59
CA ARG A 19 6.04 -13.62 18.05
C ARG A 19 5.90 -12.87 16.73
N GLN A 20 6.47 -11.67 16.63
CA GLN A 20 6.46 -10.88 15.39
C GLN A 20 7.16 -11.61 14.24
N GLN A 21 8.32 -12.22 14.51
CA GLN A 21 9.05 -12.97 13.50
C GLN A 21 8.30 -14.25 13.07
N ALA A 22 7.67 -14.94 14.02
CA ALA A 22 6.82 -16.10 13.74
C ALA A 22 5.60 -15.71 12.88
N LEU A 23 4.92 -14.61 13.23
CA LEU A 23 3.80 -14.07 12.45
C LEU A 23 4.23 -13.70 11.03
N LEU A 24 5.36 -13.01 10.87
CA LEU A 24 5.87 -12.63 9.56
C LEU A 24 6.16 -13.85 8.67
N HIS A 25 6.78 -14.89 9.25
CA HIS A 25 7.03 -16.14 8.56
C HIS A 25 5.73 -16.87 8.17
N ASP A 26 4.72 -16.89 9.06
CA ASP A 26 3.41 -17.49 8.77
C ASP A 26 2.72 -16.79 7.59
N VAL A 27 2.74 -15.46 7.59
CA VAL A 27 2.19 -14.61 6.51
C VAL A 27 2.84 -14.89 5.16
N GLN A 28 4.16 -15.07 5.12
CA GLN A 28 4.90 -15.35 3.89
C GLN A 28 4.68 -16.79 3.39
N SER A 29 4.62 -17.76 4.30
CA SER A 29 4.59 -19.18 3.95
C SER A 29 3.20 -19.70 3.60
N ARG A 30 2.14 -19.19 4.22
CA ARG A 30 0.78 -19.74 4.08
C ARG A 30 -0.09 -19.08 3.01
N TYR A 31 0.20 -17.85 2.66
CA TYR A 31 -0.65 -17.03 1.80
C TYR A 31 0.10 -16.55 0.55
N GLY A 32 -0.62 -16.11 -0.46
CA GLY A 32 -0.09 -15.72 -1.76
C GLY A 32 -0.62 -16.59 -2.90
N PRO A 33 0.03 -16.56 -4.07
CA PRO A 33 -0.42 -17.27 -5.27
C PRO A 33 -0.51 -18.79 -5.12
N HIS A 34 0.27 -19.37 -4.21
CA HIS A 34 0.28 -20.82 -3.96
C HIS A 34 -0.85 -21.30 -3.06
N ALA A 35 -1.54 -20.40 -2.36
CA ALA A 35 -2.66 -20.76 -1.51
C ALA A 35 -3.89 -21.11 -2.37
N ARG A 36 -4.58 -22.20 -2.04
CA ARG A 36 -5.72 -22.74 -2.81
C ARG A 36 -7.07 -22.06 -2.49
N ILE A 37 -7.04 -20.90 -1.85
CA ILE A 37 -8.21 -20.10 -1.45
C ILE A 37 -8.15 -18.73 -2.12
N ARG A 38 -9.29 -18.07 -2.29
CA ARG A 38 -9.39 -16.82 -3.06
C ARG A 38 -8.70 -15.66 -2.31
N PHE A 39 -8.20 -14.65 -3.02
CA PHE A 39 -7.46 -13.56 -2.39
C PHE A 39 -8.26 -12.79 -1.34
N ASN A 40 -9.56 -12.57 -1.56
CA ASN A 40 -10.43 -11.98 -0.55
C ASN A 40 -10.47 -12.80 0.76
N GLU A 41 -10.63 -14.12 0.63
CA GLU A 41 -10.62 -15.05 1.78
C GLU A 41 -9.25 -15.08 2.48
N GLN A 42 -8.15 -15.02 1.71
CA GLN A 42 -6.81 -14.90 2.26
C GLN A 42 -6.66 -13.61 3.07
N VAL A 43 -7.20 -12.50 2.56
CA VAL A 43 -7.13 -11.22 3.27
C VAL A 43 -7.89 -11.29 4.58
N ASP A 44 -9.12 -11.80 4.59
CA ASP A 44 -9.92 -11.88 5.81
C ASP A 44 -9.21 -12.74 6.88
N ALA A 45 -8.66 -13.89 6.48
CA ALA A 45 -7.89 -14.76 7.36
C ALA A 45 -6.61 -14.08 7.89
N LEU A 46 -5.85 -13.41 7.01
CA LEU A 46 -4.64 -12.68 7.37
C LEU A 46 -4.93 -11.51 8.32
N THR A 47 -5.95 -10.72 8.04
CA THR A 47 -6.38 -9.60 8.89
C THR A 47 -6.74 -10.11 10.28
N GLY A 48 -7.47 -11.22 10.38
CA GLY A 48 -7.75 -11.87 11.66
C GLY A 48 -6.48 -12.33 12.40
N SER A 49 -5.53 -12.95 11.71
CA SER A 49 -4.27 -13.40 12.34
C SER A 49 -3.37 -12.25 12.83
N LEU A 50 -3.48 -11.09 12.18
CA LEU A 50 -2.71 -9.90 12.50
C LEU A 50 -3.43 -8.96 13.48
N ASP A 51 -4.58 -9.37 14.02
CA ASP A 51 -5.39 -8.56 14.95
C ASP A 51 -4.81 -8.52 16.38
N SER A 52 -3.55 -8.09 16.50
CA SER A 52 -2.86 -7.86 17.76
C SER A 52 -1.90 -6.69 17.62
N ASP A 53 -1.29 -6.24 18.73
CA ASP A 53 -0.29 -5.17 18.62
C ASP A 53 1.00 -5.66 17.94
N ASP A 54 1.42 -6.91 18.17
CA ASP A 54 2.50 -7.54 17.40
C ASP A 54 2.12 -7.69 15.91
N GLY A 55 0.87 -8.05 15.64
CA GLY A 55 0.35 -8.12 14.28
C GLY A 55 0.31 -6.76 13.59
N LEU A 56 0.03 -5.68 14.31
CA LEU A 56 0.11 -4.30 13.81
C LEU A 56 1.56 -3.89 13.48
N VAL A 57 2.54 -4.29 14.30
CA VAL A 57 3.98 -4.11 13.99
C VAL A 57 4.35 -4.87 12.72
N VAL A 58 3.89 -6.12 12.57
CA VAL A 58 4.12 -6.93 11.37
C VAL A 58 3.47 -6.30 10.14
N ALA A 59 2.23 -5.83 10.24
CA ALA A 59 1.52 -5.15 9.15
C ALA A 59 2.27 -3.88 8.70
N THR A 60 2.73 -3.07 9.65
CA THR A 60 3.57 -1.88 9.39
C THR A 60 4.86 -2.24 8.66
N ARG A 61 5.51 -3.34 9.09
CA ARG A 61 6.74 -3.85 8.46
C ARG A 61 6.51 -4.31 7.03
N ILE A 62 5.41 -5.02 6.76
CA ILE A 62 5.02 -5.47 5.40
C ILE A 62 4.86 -4.27 4.47
N VAL A 63 4.07 -3.27 4.86
CA VAL A 63 3.83 -2.07 4.04
C VAL A 63 5.13 -1.32 3.76
N SER A 64 5.97 -1.17 4.77
CA SER A 64 7.25 -0.47 4.64
C SER A 64 8.22 -1.20 3.72
N GLN A 65 8.33 -2.53 3.88
CA GLN A 65 9.22 -3.35 3.07
C GLN A 65 8.80 -3.38 1.60
N VAL A 66 7.50 -3.50 1.32
CA VAL A 66 6.96 -3.44 -0.06
C VAL A 66 7.28 -2.09 -0.71
N ALA A 67 7.09 -0.99 0.01
CA ALA A 67 7.41 0.34 -0.49
C ALA A 67 8.93 0.54 -0.73
N ASP A 68 9.78 0.06 0.19
CA ASP A 68 11.24 0.13 0.05
C ASP A 68 11.74 -0.70 -1.14
N GLU A 69 11.29 -1.94 -1.27
CA GLU A 69 11.73 -2.81 -2.36
C GLU A 69 11.17 -2.37 -3.72
N ALA A 70 9.94 -1.87 -3.78
CA ALA A 70 9.41 -1.31 -5.02
C ALA A 70 10.19 -0.06 -5.48
N HIS A 71 10.65 0.77 -4.54
CA HIS A 71 11.52 1.89 -4.86
C HIS A 71 12.85 1.43 -5.47
N VAL A 72 13.48 0.43 -4.84
CA VAL A 72 14.75 -0.15 -5.30
C VAL A 72 14.58 -0.82 -6.68
N ASP A 73 13.50 -1.56 -6.89
CA ASP A 73 13.22 -2.19 -8.20
C ASP A 73 13.06 -1.13 -9.30
N LEU A 74 12.33 -0.04 -9.04
CA LEU A 74 12.21 1.05 -10.02
C LEU A 74 13.53 1.76 -10.30
N GLN A 75 14.40 1.93 -9.30
CA GLN A 75 15.76 2.45 -9.51
C GLN A 75 16.57 1.53 -10.42
N ALA A 76 16.50 0.21 -10.19
CA ALA A 76 17.18 -0.78 -11.03
C ALA A 76 16.64 -0.76 -12.46
N GLN A 77 15.32 -0.70 -12.65
CA GLN A 77 14.70 -0.58 -13.96
C GLN A 77 15.10 0.72 -14.69
N ALA A 78 15.13 1.85 -13.99
CA ALA A 78 15.56 3.14 -14.54
C ALA A 78 17.03 3.12 -14.97
N GLN A 79 17.90 2.52 -14.15
CA GLN A 79 19.31 2.33 -14.50
C GLN A 79 19.46 1.42 -15.72
N GLU A 80 18.65 0.36 -15.82
CA GLU A 80 18.69 -0.53 -16.98
C GLU A 80 18.29 0.15 -18.27
N ILE A 81 17.23 0.96 -18.24
CA ILE A 81 16.81 1.77 -19.38
C ILE A 81 17.93 2.74 -19.77
N HIS A 82 18.58 3.38 -18.79
CA HIS A 82 19.71 4.25 -19.05
C HIS A 82 20.87 3.51 -19.72
N ARG A 83 21.23 2.31 -19.24
CA ARG A 83 22.28 1.48 -19.86
C ARG A 83 21.98 1.14 -21.32
N ARG A 84 20.73 0.80 -21.64
CA ARG A 84 20.33 0.39 -22.99
C ARG A 84 20.12 1.54 -23.98
N THR A 85 19.71 2.71 -23.50
CA THR A 85 19.21 3.81 -24.35
C THR A 85 19.97 5.12 -24.19
N GLY A 86 20.84 5.25 -23.19
CA GLY A 86 21.48 6.51 -22.80
C GLY A 86 20.55 7.49 -22.09
N ARG A 87 19.22 7.24 -22.04
CA ARG A 87 18.24 8.15 -21.42
C ARG A 87 18.25 8.01 -19.90
N ARG A 88 18.49 9.11 -19.18
CA ARG A 88 18.44 9.13 -17.72
C ARG A 88 17.01 9.38 -17.23
N LEU A 89 16.47 8.42 -16.48
CA LEU A 89 15.18 8.53 -15.81
C LEU A 89 15.38 8.84 -14.32
N LEU A 90 14.59 9.76 -13.78
CA LEU A 90 14.64 10.12 -12.36
C LEU A 90 13.54 9.39 -11.57
N VAL A 91 13.95 8.66 -10.54
CA VAL A 91 13.03 7.96 -9.64
C VAL A 91 12.83 8.80 -8.39
N HIS A 92 11.66 9.44 -8.26
CA HIS A 92 11.32 10.28 -7.12
C HIS A 92 10.33 9.60 -6.21
N ARG A 93 10.79 9.24 -5.01
CA ARG A 93 10.00 8.49 -4.02
C ARG A 93 8.70 9.18 -3.57
N ARG A 94 8.67 10.51 -3.60
CA ARG A 94 7.50 11.31 -3.21
C ARG A 94 6.43 11.41 -4.30
N ASN A 95 6.77 11.04 -5.54
CA ASN A 95 5.89 11.13 -6.70
C ASN A 95 6.49 10.32 -7.86
N TYR A 96 6.00 9.10 -8.07
CA TYR A 96 6.44 8.22 -9.15
C TYR A 96 5.80 8.58 -10.49
N ARG A 97 4.73 9.37 -10.50
CA ARG A 97 3.94 9.66 -11.71
C ARG A 97 4.75 10.24 -12.87
N PRO A 98 5.70 11.19 -12.67
CA PRO A 98 6.54 11.69 -13.76
C PRO A 98 7.35 10.58 -14.45
N LEU A 99 7.95 9.68 -13.66
CA LEU A 99 8.68 8.52 -14.17
C LEU A 99 7.76 7.63 -15.03
N TRP A 100 6.57 7.33 -14.52
CA TRP A 100 5.59 6.49 -15.23
C TRP A 100 5.03 7.15 -16.49
N LYS A 101 4.79 8.46 -16.48
CA LYS A 101 4.39 9.20 -17.70
C LYS A 101 5.48 9.14 -18.77
N GLU A 102 6.74 9.20 -18.35
CA GLU A 102 7.89 9.23 -19.24
C GLU A 102 8.23 7.86 -19.84
N ALA A 103 8.17 6.80 -19.03
CA ALA A 103 8.70 5.49 -19.37
C ALA A 103 7.70 4.33 -19.17
N GLY A 104 6.43 4.60 -18.91
CA GLY A 104 5.43 3.62 -18.45
C GLY A 104 5.42 2.28 -19.21
N PRO A 105 5.34 2.27 -20.55
CA PRO A 105 5.37 1.03 -21.32
C PRO A 105 6.70 0.24 -21.25
N ALA A 106 7.79 0.89 -20.85
CA ALA A 106 9.11 0.28 -20.68
C ALA A 106 9.36 -0.17 -19.22
N LEU A 107 8.47 0.18 -18.28
CA LEU A 107 8.55 -0.20 -16.89
C LEU A 107 7.64 -1.39 -16.60
N ARG A 108 8.15 -2.33 -15.82
CA ARG A 108 7.36 -3.40 -15.20
C ARG A 108 6.76 -2.87 -13.91
N TRP A 109 5.50 -3.20 -13.67
CA TRP A 109 4.86 -2.90 -12.38
C TRP A 109 5.53 -3.71 -11.24
N PRO A 110 6.10 -3.05 -10.22
CA PRO A 110 7.02 -3.72 -9.30
C PRO A 110 6.31 -4.65 -8.30
N LEU A 111 5.03 -4.41 -7.99
CA LEU A 111 4.37 -4.98 -6.81
C LEU A 111 4.15 -6.50 -6.84
N PHE A 112 4.20 -7.17 -7.98
CA PHE A 112 3.99 -8.63 -8.07
C PHE A 112 5.25 -9.48 -7.89
N ALA A 113 6.44 -8.90 -8.04
CA ALA A 113 7.69 -9.66 -8.15
C ALA A 113 8.78 -9.12 -7.21
N LEU A 114 8.36 -8.60 -6.05
CA LEU A 114 9.28 -8.08 -5.05
C LEU A 114 9.96 -9.22 -4.26
N PRO A 115 11.27 -9.10 -3.94
CA PRO A 115 12.01 -10.08 -3.14
C PRO A 115 11.40 -10.42 -1.77
N CYS A 116 10.63 -9.51 -1.17
CA CYS A 116 9.94 -9.71 0.11
C CYS A 116 8.88 -10.80 0.10
N GLY A 117 8.46 -11.25 -1.08
CA GLY A 117 7.49 -12.35 -1.23
C GLY A 117 6.06 -11.99 -0.85
N PHE A 118 5.74 -10.71 -0.63
CA PHE A 118 4.38 -10.28 -0.31
C PHE A 118 3.57 -10.06 -1.58
N HIS A 119 2.44 -10.75 -1.70
CA HIS A 119 1.53 -10.57 -2.82
C HIS A 119 0.65 -9.33 -2.61
N PRO A 120 0.50 -8.46 -3.64
CA PRO A 120 -0.23 -7.20 -3.48
C PRO A 120 -1.69 -7.41 -3.10
N TYR A 121 -2.33 -8.44 -3.64
CA TYR A 121 -3.77 -8.69 -3.42
C TYR A 121 -4.08 -9.55 -2.20
N ALA A 122 -3.07 -10.11 -1.54
CA ALA A 122 -3.23 -10.89 -0.31
C ALA A 122 -2.55 -10.19 0.86
N GLN A 123 -1.25 -10.41 1.06
CA GLN A 123 -0.53 -9.91 2.23
C GLN A 123 -0.54 -8.39 2.33
N VAL A 124 -0.35 -7.66 1.22
CA VAL A 124 -0.32 -6.19 1.26
C VAL A 124 -1.72 -5.64 1.55
N ALA A 125 -2.75 -6.15 0.87
CA ALA A 125 -4.13 -5.76 1.12
C ALA A 125 -4.55 -6.01 2.58
N ALA A 126 -4.16 -7.15 3.16
CA ALA A 126 -4.43 -7.47 4.57
C ALA A 126 -3.65 -6.55 5.53
N ALA A 127 -2.36 -6.35 5.29
CA ALA A 127 -1.50 -5.49 6.12
C ALA A 127 -2.01 -4.04 6.15
N VAL A 128 -2.36 -3.49 4.98
CA VAL A 128 -2.94 -2.14 4.87
C VAL A 128 -4.26 -2.05 5.64
N THR A 129 -5.13 -3.06 5.52
CA THR A 129 -6.40 -3.11 6.26
C THR A 129 -6.18 -3.12 7.77
N VAL A 130 -5.21 -3.89 8.27
CA VAL A 130 -4.84 -3.91 9.71
C VAL A 130 -4.30 -2.55 10.17
N VAL A 131 -3.46 -1.90 9.35
CA VAL A 131 -2.92 -0.56 9.63
C VAL A 131 -4.05 0.47 9.77
N GLY A 132 -5.03 0.45 8.86
CA GLY A 132 -6.19 1.36 8.92
C GLY A 132 -7.11 1.07 10.10
N THR A 133 -7.59 -0.17 10.22
CA THR A 133 -8.55 -0.57 11.27
C THR A 133 -8.00 -0.40 12.69
N ARG A 134 -6.67 -0.53 12.86
CA ARG A 134 -5.99 -0.31 14.14
C ARG A 134 -5.25 1.03 14.21
N ALA A 135 -5.57 2.00 13.34
CA ALA A 135 -4.94 3.32 13.30
C ALA A 135 -4.85 4.02 14.67
N PRO A 136 -5.89 4.01 15.54
CA PRO A 136 -5.80 4.62 16.87
C PRO A 136 -4.75 4.00 17.82
N ARG A 137 -4.21 2.84 17.48
CA ARG A 137 -3.17 2.15 18.25
C ARG A 137 -1.77 2.35 17.67
N LEU A 138 -1.62 2.94 16.49
CA LEU A 138 -0.32 3.09 15.81
C LEU A 138 0.72 3.79 16.68
N ASP A 139 0.38 4.93 17.28
CA ASP A 139 1.25 5.69 18.20
C ASP A 139 1.82 4.88 19.38
N ARG A 140 1.21 3.73 19.70
CA ARG A 140 1.68 2.86 20.79
C ARG A 140 2.73 1.84 20.33
N VAL A 141 2.84 1.61 19.02
CA VAL A 141 3.69 0.55 18.45
C VAL A 141 4.69 1.07 17.42
N THR A 142 4.41 2.18 16.74
CA THR A 142 5.28 2.76 15.70
C THR A 142 4.96 4.24 15.45
N ASP A 143 5.82 4.95 14.72
CA ASP A 143 5.55 6.32 14.26
C ASP A 143 4.61 6.28 13.04
N PRO A 144 3.41 6.89 13.09
CA PRO A 144 2.47 6.87 11.97
C PRO A 144 2.92 7.70 10.76
N ASN A 145 3.79 8.70 10.92
CA ASN A 145 4.25 9.57 9.82
C ASN A 145 4.98 8.83 8.69
N PRO A 146 6.04 8.05 8.97
CA PRO A 146 6.69 7.27 7.92
C PRO A 146 5.73 6.23 7.34
N LEU A 147 4.88 5.60 8.16
CA LEU A 147 3.94 4.59 7.70
C LEU A 147 2.92 5.15 6.71
N VAL A 148 2.25 6.26 7.01
CA VAL A 148 1.26 6.85 6.09
C VAL A 148 1.93 7.29 4.78
N THR A 149 3.18 7.75 4.85
CA THR A 149 3.99 8.04 3.65
C THR A 149 4.21 6.77 2.81
N ARG A 150 4.47 5.62 3.43
CA ARG A 150 4.60 4.33 2.71
C ARG A 150 3.28 3.85 2.11
N VAL A 151 2.17 4.00 2.82
CA VAL A 151 0.83 3.69 2.28
C VAL A 151 0.55 4.51 1.03
N PHE A 152 0.82 5.82 1.06
CA PHE A 152 0.65 6.68 -0.10
C PHE A 152 1.60 6.35 -1.26
N GLU A 153 2.83 5.93 -0.96
CA GLU A 153 3.78 5.46 -1.96
C GLU A 153 3.27 4.19 -2.66
N VAL A 154 2.75 3.20 -1.92
CA VAL A 154 2.13 2.01 -2.52
C VAL A 154 0.90 2.36 -3.34
N LEU A 155 0.08 3.32 -2.89
CA LEU A 155 -1.07 3.83 -3.65
C LEU A 155 -0.66 4.52 -4.95
N ASP A 156 0.40 5.35 -4.92
CA ASP A 156 0.92 6.00 -6.13
C ASP A 156 1.48 4.99 -7.13
N LEU A 157 2.23 3.99 -6.65
CA LEU A 157 2.73 2.89 -7.48
C LEU A 157 1.60 2.05 -8.09
N THR A 158 0.55 1.79 -7.31
CA THR A 158 -0.63 1.05 -7.78
C THR A 158 -1.33 1.79 -8.91
N THR A 159 -1.69 3.05 -8.67
CA THR A 159 -2.45 3.85 -9.62
C THR A 159 -1.63 4.28 -10.85
N SER A 160 -0.33 4.50 -10.70
CA SER A 160 0.57 4.78 -11.83
C SER A 160 0.75 3.58 -12.74
N GLY A 161 0.82 2.36 -12.18
CA GLY A 161 0.85 1.12 -12.95
C GLY A 161 -0.39 0.96 -13.84
N TRP A 162 -1.57 1.33 -13.32
CA TRP A 162 -2.83 1.27 -14.08
C TRP A 162 -2.85 2.28 -15.23
N GLU A 163 -2.48 3.53 -14.94
CA GLU A 163 -2.59 4.63 -15.92
C GLU A 163 -1.53 4.57 -17.02
N TYR A 164 -0.30 4.20 -16.68
CA TYR A 164 0.83 4.30 -17.61
C TYR A 164 1.56 2.98 -17.84
N GLY A 165 1.48 2.04 -16.90
CA GLY A 165 2.13 0.72 -16.97
C GLY A 165 1.33 -0.37 -17.67
N ARG A 166 0.14 -0.04 -18.21
CA ARG A 166 -0.80 -1.00 -18.83
C ARG A 166 -1.18 -2.16 -17.91
N VAL A 167 -1.15 -1.95 -16.60
CA VAL A 167 -1.64 -2.92 -15.63
C VAL A 167 -3.16 -2.94 -15.73
N ARG A 168 -3.71 -4.10 -16.09
CA ARG A 168 -5.15 -4.31 -16.15
C ARG A 168 -5.73 -4.19 -14.74
N VAL A 169 -6.84 -3.47 -14.63
CA VAL A 169 -7.56 -3.32 -13.36
C VAL A 169 -8.63 -4.40 -13.28
N ASP A 170 -8.38 -5.41 -12.46
CA ASP A 170 -9.38 -6.40 -12.06
C ASP A 170 -10.00 -6.04 -10.69
N THR A 171 -10.91 -6.87 -10.21
CA THR A 171 -11.57 -6.68 -8.91
C THR A 171 -10.59 -6.69 -7.74
N ASP A 172 -9.52 -7.47 -7.81
CA ASP A 172 -8.52 -7.56 -6.73
C ASP A 172 -7.65 -6.30 -6.68
N ALA A 173 -7.25 -5.79 -7.85
CA ALA A 173 -6.57 -4.50 -8.00
C ALA A 173 -7.45 -3.34 -7.48
N ALA A 174 -8.71 -3.29 -7.90
CA ALA A 174 -9.67 -2.28 -7.43
C ALA A 174 -9.82 -2.32 -5.90
N THR A 175 -9.93 -3.52 -5.33
CA THR A 175 -10.02 -3.74 -3.87
C THR A 175 -8.76 -3.29 -3.14
N LEU A 176 -7.57 -3.56 -3.68
CA LEU A 176 -6.31 -3.08 -3.10
C LEU A 176 -6.27 -1.54 -3.06
N ALA A 177 -6.64 -0.87 -4.15
CA ALA A 177 -6.65 0.59 -4.20
C ALA A 177 -7.66 1.19 -3.20
N ASP A 178 -8.86 0.61 -3.11
CA ASP A 178 -9.86 1.04 -2.12
C ASP A 178 -9.34 0.89 -0.69
N ARG A 179 -8.76 -0.26 -0.34
CA ARG A 179 -8.17 -0.51 0.98
C ARG A 179 -7.04 0.46 1.31
N LEU A 180 -6.17 0.78 0.34
CA LEU A 180 -5.11 1.78 0.49
C LEU A 180 -5.69 3.17 0.77
N ILE A 181 -6.74 3.57 0.05
CA ILE A 181 -7.40 4.86 0.24
C ILE A 181 -8.03 4.92 1.63
N VAL A 182 -8.92 3.98 1.96
CA VAL A 182 -9.63 3.94 3.25
C VAL A 182 -8.65 3.87 4.42
N SER A 183 -7.64 3.01 4.34
CA SER A 183 -6.69 2.85 5.45
C SER A 183 -5.82 4.09 5.61
N ALA A 184 -5.42 4.77 4.52
CA ALA A 184 -4.73 6.05 4.62
C ALA A 184 -5.61 7.12 5.30
N GLY A 185 -6.90 7.17 4.98
CA GLY A 185 -7.86 8.10 5.59
C GLY A 185 -8.00 7.85 7.09
N GLN A 186 -8.19 6.60 7.48
CA GLN A 186 -8.24 6.17 8.88
C GLN A 186 -6.97 6.53 9.66
N VAL A 187 -5.79 6.34 9.05
CA VAL A 187 -4.51 6.73 9.67
C VAL A 187 -4.42 8.25 9.82
N LEU A 188 -4.71 9.02 8.77
CA LEU A 188 -4.69 10.49 8.84
C LEU A 188 -5.66 11.03 9.91
N ALA A 189 -6.86 10.47 10.00
CA ALA A 189 -7.87 10.86 10.99
C ALA A 189 -7.46 10.52 12.44
N ALA A 190 -6.60 9.52 12.63
CA ALA A 190 -6.08 9.15 13.95
C ALA A 190 -4.87 10.00 14.40
N MET A 191 -4.24 10.75 13.47
CA MET A 191 -3.06 11.57 13.75
C MET A 191 -3.45 12.94 14.32
N ASP A 192 -2.72 13.40 15.34
CA ASP A 192 -2.96 14.72 15.93
C ASP A 192 -2.54 15.87 14.98
N ASP A 193 -1.50 15.67 14.15
CA ASP A 193 -0.99 16.62 13.15
C ASP A 193 -0.66 15.87 11.84
N PRO A 194 -1.67 15.59 10.99
CA PRO A 194 -1.48 14.80 9.79
C PRO A 194 -0.66 15.56 8.71
N PRO A 195 0.24 14.87 7.98
CA PRO A 195 0.99 15.50 6.91
C PRO A 195 0.07 15.91 5.74
N ARG A 196 0.52 16.90 4.96
CA ARG A 196 -0.18 17.28 3.73
C ARG A 196 -0.25 16.13 2.73
N LEU A 197 -1.37 16.00 2.04
CA LEU A 197 -1.55 14.99 0.98
C LEU A 197 -0.45 15.10 -0.09
N PRO A 198 0.17 13.97 -0.49
CA PRO A 198 1.22 13.96 -1.51
C PRO A 198 0.75 14.55 -2.85
N PRO A 199 1.68 15.10 -3.66
CA PRO A 199 1.35 15.64 -4.99
C PRO A 199 0.58 14.66 -5.88
N ALA A 200 0.96 13.37 -5.86
CA ALA A 200 0.31 12.32 -6.64
C ALA A 200 -1.17 12.15 -6.28
N VAL A 201 -1.48 12.12 -4.98
CA VAL A 201 -2.85 12.01 -4.46
C VAL A 201 -3.67 13.24 -4.86
N ARG A 202 -3.12 14.45 -4.66
CA ARG A 202 -3.79 15.70 -5.07
C ARG A 202 -4.02 15.78 -6.58
N GLU A 203 -3.14 15.22 -7.40
CA GLU A 203 -3.35 15.13 -8.85
C GLU A 203 -4.53 14.22 -9.17
N LEU A 204 -4.62 13.03 -8.56
CA LEU A 204 -5.73 12.08 -8.77
C LEU A 204 -7.06 12.63 -8.27
N MET A 205 -7.08 13.30 -7.11
CA MET A 205 -8.27 13.95 -6.56
C MET A 205 -8.82 15.08 -7.43
N ARG A 206 -8.07 15.60 -8.41
CA ARG A 206 -8.60 16.59 -9.38
C ARG A 206 -9.24 15.94 -10.60
N ARG A 207 -9.06 14.64 -10.78
CA ARG A 207 -9.61 13.90 -11.92
C ARG A 207 -10.99 13.35 -11.58
N ASN A 208 -11.78 13.11 -12.62
CA ASN A 208 -13.12 12.52 -12.52
C ASN A 208 -13.33 11.37 -13.52
N ASN A 209 -12.25 10.71 -13.92
CA ASN A 209 -12.31 9.58 -14.82
C ASN A 209 -12.66 8.30 -14.06
N THR A 210 -13.44 7.44 -14.72
CA THR A 210 -13.75 6.10 -14.24
C THR A 210 -12.89 5.10 -15.00
N VAL A 211 -12.20 4.22 -14.27
CA VAL A 211 -11.43 3.11 -14.84
C VAL A 211 -12.33 1.87 -14.83
N ALA A 212 -12.41 1.16 -15.97
CA ALA A 212 -13.16 -0.09 -16.06
C ALA A 212 -12.48 -1.16 -15.18
N VAL A 213 -13.27 -1.83 -14.36
CA VAL A 213 -12.85 -2.95 -13.52
C VAL A 213 -13.31 -4.24 -14.19
N HIS A 214 -12.39 -5.19 -14.35
CA HIS A 214 -12.68 -6.45 -15.00
C HIS A 214 -12.74 -7.63 -14.03
N ASP A 215 -13.40 -8.69 -14.47
CA ASP A 215 -13.31 -9.99 -13.80
C ASP A 215 -11.86 -10.54 -13.92
N PRO A 216 -11.25 -11.08 -12.85
CA PRO A 216 -9.91 -11.67 -12.93
C PRO A 216 -9.83 -12.87 -13.89
N SER A 217 -10.92 -13.63 -14.02
CA SER A 217 -11.05 -14.86 -14.81
C SER A 217 -11.60 -14.64 -16.22
N SER A 218 -12.03 -13.42 -16.57
CA SER A 218 -12.69 -13.13 -17.85
C SER A 218 -12.32 -11.74 -18.38
N PRO A 219 -12.23 -11.53 -19.71
CA PRO A 219 -11.97 -10.19 -20.28
C PRO A 219 -13.08 -9.17 -20.00
N ARG A 220 -14.26 -9.61 -19.53
CA ARG A 220 -15.44 -8.76 -19.33
C ARG A 220 -15.24 -7.71 -18.23
N ALA A 221 -15.64 -6.47 -18.53
CA ALA A 221 -15.78 -5.42 -17.51
C ALA A 221 -17.00 -5.73 -16.62
N VAL A 222 -16.80 -5.72 -15.31
CA VAL A 222 -17.83 -6.00 -14.29
C VAL A 222 -18.25 -4.73 -13.53
N GLY A 223 -17.53 -3.63 -13.70
CA GLY A 223 -17.85 -2.35 -13.09
C GLY A 223 -16.84 -1.26 -13.44
N GLY A 224 -16.80 -0.21 -12.63
CA GLY A 224 -15.83 0.85 -12.77
C GLY A 224 -15.51 1.52 -11.44
N ILE A 225 -14.31 2.07 -11.31
CA ILE A 225 -13.85 2.80 -10.13
C ILE A 225 -13.40 4.21 -10.52
N ASN A 226 -13.91 5.22 -9.80
CA ASN A 226 -13.46 6.60 -9.91
C ASN A 226 -12.56 6.92 -8.72
N LEU A 227 -11.25 6.74 -8.89
CA LEU A 227 -10.26 6.94 -7.84
C LEU A 227 -10.27 8.37 -7.30
N GLY A 228 -10.45 9.37 -8.17
CA GLY A 228 -10.48 10.77 -7.76
C GLY A 228 -11.67 11.06 -6.85
N ALA A 229 -12.87 10.56 -7.20
CA ALA A 229 -14.05 10.67 -6.34
C ALA A 229 -13.84 9.94 -5.01
N ARG A 230 -13.35 8.70 -5.07
CA ARG A 230 -13.12 7.89 -3.87
C ARG A 230 -12.13 8.52 -2.89
N MET A 231 -11.03 9.10 -3.39
CA MET A 231 -10.06 9.82 -2.56
C MET A 231 -10.63 11.11 -1.96
N ARG A 232 -11.53 11.81 -2.66
CA ARG A 232 -12.21 13.01 -2.12
C ARG A 232 -13.16 12.64 -0.99
N GLU A 233 -13.92 11.56 -1.15
CA GLU A 233 -14.79 11.02 -0.11
C GLU A 233 -14.02 10.65 1.16
N GLU A 234 -12.78 10.18 1.03
CA GLU A 234 -12.00 9.71 2.18
C GLU A 234 -11.11 10.80 2.81
N PHE A 235 -10.53 11.70 2.01
CA PHE A 235 -9.49 12.63 2.49
C PHE A 235 -9.95 14.08 2.72
N LEU A 236 -11.19 14.43 2.40
CA LEU A 236 -11.73 15.79 2.55
C LEU A 236 -12.84 15.90 3.62
N VAL A 237 -13.02 14.86 4.43
CA VAL A 237 -14.04 14.80 5.50
C VAL A 237 -13.52 15.40 6.80
#